data_AF-K3WSL7-F1
#
_entry.id   AF-K3WSL7-F1
#
_cell.length_a   1.000
_cell.length_b   1.000
_cell.length_c   1.000
_cell.angle_alpha   90.00
_cell.angle_beta   90.00
_cell.angle_gamma   90.00
#
_symmetry.space_group_name_H-M   'P 1'
#
loop_
_entity.id
_entity.type
_entity.pdbx_description
1 polymer ?
#
loop_
_entity_poly.entity_id
_entity_poly.type
_entity_poly.pdbx_seq_one_letter_code
_entity_poly.pdbx_strand_id
1 'polypeptide(L)'
;MTYFTGLMGILESSAGILVANKTDLRENNRDAISTKDAEEFAERNEFKYFETSAQQNTGIEAPFTYIAEWFYKKYRHAAQRA
;
A
#
# COMPACT_ATOMS: atom_id res chain seq x y z
N MET A 1 -17.99 18.99 -23.45
CA MET A 1 -17.96 17.69 -22.75
C MET A 1 -16.53 17.15 -22.59
N THR A 2 -15.49 17.99 -22.59
CA THR A 2 -14.08 17.55 -22.72
C THR A 2 -13.22 17.88 -21.49
N TYR A 3 -13.69 18.77 -20.61
CA TYR A 3 -12.96 19.18 -19.40
C TYR A 3 -13.22 18.27 -18.18
N PHE A 4 -14.29 17.47 -18.21
CA PHE A 4 -14.66 16.61 -17.09
C PHE A 4 -13.81 15.32 -17.03
N THR A 5 -13.28 14.87 -18.17
CA THR A 5 -12.36 13.72 -18.24
C THR A 5 -10.96 14.05 -17.71
N GLY A 6 -10.50 15.29 -17.86
CA GLY A 6 -9.17 15.72 -17.38
C GLY A 6 -9.05 15.79 -15.85
N LEU A 7 -10.12 16.21 -15.16
CA LEU A 7 -10.15 16.24 -13.69
C LEU A 7 -10.35 14.85 -13.09
N MET A 8 -11.06 13.96 -13.79
CA MET A 8 -11.26 12.56 -13.40
C MET A 8 -9.98 11.73 -13.51
N GLY A 9 -9.03 12.12 -14.36
CA GLY A 9 -7.71 11.49 -14.46
C GLY A 9 -6.78 11.75 -13.26
N ILE A 10 -7.06 12.79 -12.46
CA ILE A 10 -6.29 13.11 -11.25
C ILE A 10 -6.90 12.42 -10.01
N LEU A 11 -8.12 11.89 -10.13
CA LEU A 11 -8.77 11.02 -9.15
C LEU A 11 -8.52 9.53 -9.44
N GLU A 12 -7.56 9.19 -10.31
CA GLU A 12 -7.18 7.82 -10.62
C GLU A 12 -6.53 7.14 -9.41
N SER A 13 -7.14 6.01 -9.00
CA SER A 13 -6.73 5.04 -7.98
C SER A 13 -5.54 5.46 -7.12
N SER A 14 -5.82 5.81 -5.87
CA SER A 14 -4.81 5.99 -4.84
C SER A 14 -4.17 4.64 -4.52
N ALA A 15 -3.29 4.16 -5.39
CA ALA A 15 -2.49 2.98 -5.08
C ALA A 15 -1.70 3.26 -3.81
N GLY A 16 -1.80 2.34 -2.86
CA GLY A 16 -1.28 2.51 -1.52
C GLY A 16 -0.76 1.20 -0.97
N ILE A 17 -0.30 1.27 0.28
CA ILE A 17 0.13 0.11 1.03
C ILE A 17 -0.72 -0.02 2.29
N LEU A 18 -1.07 -1.25 2.63
CA LEU A 18 -1.66 -1.59 3.93
C LEU A 18 -0.57 -2.23 4.79
N VAL A 19 -0.28 -1.62 5.94
CA VAL A 19 0.77 -2.10 6.85
C VAL A 19 0.15 -2.58 8.16
N ALA A 20 0.14 -3.88 8.38
CA ALA A 20 -0.14 -4.46 9.69
C ALA A 20 1.14 -4.39 10.53
N ASN A 21 1.22 -3.39 11.41
CA ASN A 21 2.33 -3.23 12.33
C ASN A 21 2.08 -3.99 13.65
N LYS A 22 3.14 -4.14 14.46
CA LYS A 22 3.16 -4.80 15.77
C LYS A 22 2.95 -6.31 15.70
N THR A 23 3.45 -6.97 14.65
CA THR A 23 3.32 -8.42 14.50
C THR A 23 4.10 -9.23 15.54
N ASP A 24 4.94 -8.58 16.34
CA ASP A 24 5.55 -9.15 17.54
C ASP A 24 4.54 -9.43 18.67
N LEU A 25 3.36 -8.79 18.66
CA LEU A 25 2.34 -8.97 19.70
C LEU A 25 1.31 -10.07 19.39
N ARG A 26 1.48 -10.80 18.29
CA ARG A 26 0.52 -11.82 17.82
C ARG A 26 0.46 -13.08 18.68
N GLU A 27 1.29 -13.16 19.71
CA GLU A 27 1.33 -14.30 20.61
C GLU A 27 -0.04 -14.57 21.25
N ASN A 28 -0.37 -15.86 21.38
CA ASN A 28 -1.58 -16.34 22.06
C ASN A 28 -2.92 -15.91 21.42
N ASN A 29 -3.02 -15.85 20.08
CA ASN A 29 -4.26 -15.52 19.35
C ASN A 29 -4.85 -14.14 19.72
N ARG A 30 -4.01 -13.16 20.09
CA ARG A 30 -4.46 -11.80 20.42
C ARG A 30 -4.68 -10.90 19.20
N ASP A 31 -4.58 -11.46 18.00
CA ASP A 31 -4.78 -10.73 16.76
C ASP A 31 -6.23 -10.26 16.64
N ALA A 32 -6.40 -8.94 16.63
CA ALA A 32 -7.69 -8.33 16.37
C ALA A 32 -8.17 -8.56 14.92
N ILE A 33 -7.23 -8.86 13.99
CA ILE A 33 -7.48 -9.02 12.56
C ILE A 33 -6.62 -10.19 12.07
N SER A 34 -7.24 -11.16 11.40
CA SER A 34 -6.50 -12.27 10.78
C SER A 34 -5.74 -11.80 9.54
N THR A 35 -4.62 -12.45 9.22
CA THR A 35 -3.87 -12.17 7.99
C THR A 35 -4.76 -12.27 6.75
N LYS A 36 -5.65 -13.27 6.71
CA LYS A 36 -6.60 -13.47 5.60
C LYS A 36 -7.53 -12.27 5.42
N ASP A 37 -8.15 -11.77 6.50
CA ASP A 37 -9.08 -10.63 6.40
C ASP A 37 -8.35 -9.36 5.95
N ALA A 38 -7.11 -9.17 6.41
CA ALA A 38 -6.28 -8.04 6.01
C ALA A 38 -5.86 -8.11 4.53
N GLU A 39 -5.50 -9.30 4.04
CA GLU A 39 -5.18 -9.54 2.62
C GLU A 39 -6.40 -9.31 1.73
N GLU A 40 -7.57 -9.85 2.07
CA GLU A 40 -8.81 -9.64 1.34
C GLU A 40 -9.23 -8.16 1.31
N PHE A 41 -9.02 -7.43 2.41
CA PHE A 41 -9.23 -5.99 2.45
C PHE A 41 -8.24 -5.26 1.53
N ALA A 42 -6.96 -5.62 1.55
CA ALA A 42 -5.95 -4.99 0.71
C ALA A 42 -6.24 -5.21 -0.78
N GLU A 43 -6.57 -6.42 -1.19
CA GLU A 43 -6.91 -6.76 -2.58
C GLU A 43 -8.12 -5.97 -3.08
N ARG A 44 -9.19 -5.92 -2.28
CA ARG A 44 -10.42 -5.17 -2.62
C ARG A 44 -10.19 -3.67 -2.80
N ASN A 45 -9.17 -3.11 -2.14
CA ASN A 45 -8.86 -1.68 -2.20
C ASN A 45 -7.61 -1.37 -3.04
N GLU A 46 -7.10 -2.35 -3.82
CA GLU A 46 -5.90 -2.19 -4.65
C GLU A 46 -4.65 -1.76 -3.87
N PHE A 47 -4.53 -2.22 -2.62
CA PHE A 47 -3.37 -2.00 -1.77
C PHE A 47 -2.44 -3.20 -1.78
N LYS A 48 -1.14 -2.94 -1.66
CA LYS A 48 -0.18 -3.99 -1.31
C LYS A 48 -0.11 -4.17 0.20
N TYR A 49 -0.37 -5.39 0.67
CA TYR A 49 -0.31 -5.74 2.09
C TYR A 49 1.11 -6.07 2.54
N PHE A 50 1.47 -5.60 3.73
CA PHE A 50 2.74 -5.89 4.42
C PHE A 50 2.51 -6.08 5.91
N GLU A 51 3.26 -7.02 6.50
CA GLU A 51 3.29 -7.29 7.93
C GLU A 51 4.64 -6.85 8.50
N THR A 52 4.61 -6.07 9.58
CA THR A 52 5.80 -5.46 10.17
C THR A 52 5.79 -5.48 11.68
N SER A 53 6.99 -5.50 12.27
CA SER A 53 7.21 -5.12 13.66
C SER A 53 8.25 -4.00 13.69
N ALA A 54 7.78 -2.78 13.95
CA ALA A 54 8.69 -1.65 14.17
C ALA A 54 9.58 -1.87 15.41
N GLN A 55 9.07 -2.57 16.43
CA GLN A 55 9.81 -2.87 17.65
C GLN A 55 10.97 -3.84 17.42
N GLN A 56 10.76 -4.87 16.59
CA GLN A 56 11.77 -5.88 16.28
C GLN A 56 12.58 -5.56 15.01
N ASN A 57 12.29 -4.43 14.35
CA ASN A 57 12.84 -4.06 13.05
C ASN A 57 12.59 -5.14 11.97
N THR A 58 11.41 -5.78 12.00
CA THR A 58 11.04 -6.88 11.10
C THR A 58 10.11 -6.37 10.01
N GLY A 59 10.44 -6.67 8.74
CA GLY A 59 9.57 -6.36 7.59
C GLY A 59 9.48 -4.87 7.22
N ILE A 60 10.27 -3.99 7.85
CA ILE A 60 10.15 -2.53 7.71
C ILE A 60 10.57 -2.04 6.33
N GLU A 61 11.66 -2.55 5.75
CA GLU A 61 12.19 -2.02 4.48
C GLU A 61 11.24 -2.24 3.29
N ALA A 62 10.53 -3.37 3.27
CA ALA A 62 9.68 -3.77 2.16
C ALA A 62 8.55 -2.76 1.81
N PRO A 63 7.69 -2.31 2.75
CA PRO A 63 6.63 -1.34 2.45
C PRO A 63 7.17 0.00 1.94
N PHE A 64 8.25 0.52 2.56
CA PHE A 64 8.85 1.79 2.15
C PHE A 64 9.52 1.71 0.78
N THR A 65 10.22 0.62 0.50
CA THR A 65 10.83 0.39 -0.82
C THR A 65 9.77 0.28 -1.90
N TYR A 66 8.71 -0.50 -1.64
CA TYR A 66 7.61 -0.68 -2.58
C TYR A 66 6.94 0.64 -2.96
N ILE A 67 6.55 1.45 -1.97
CA ILE A 67 5.85 2.71 -2.24
C ILE A 67 6.77 3.74 -2.92
N ALA A 68 8.06 3.78 -2.55
CA ALA A 68 9.04 4.65 -3.20
C ALA A 68 9.25 4.28 -4.68
N GLU A 69 9.41 2.99 -4.96
CA GLU A 69 9.51 2.50 -6.34
C GLU A 69 8.25 2.78 -7.15
N TRP A 70 7.08 2.57 -6.55
CA TRP A 70 5.80 2.80 -7.21
C TRP A 70 5.66 4.27 -7.62
N PHE A 71 5.93 5.20 -6.70
CA PHE A 71 5.92 6.63 -7.00
C PHE A 71 6.96 6.99 -8.07
N TYR A 72 8.19 6.50 -7.93
CA TYR A 72 9.25 6.76 -8.91
C TYR A 72 8.84 6.33 -10.33
N LYS A 73 8.30 5.10 -10.47
CA LYS A 73 7.79 4.58 -11.75
C LYS A 73 6.65 5.45 -12.29
N LYS A 74 5.65 5.78 -11.45
CA LYS A 74 4.50 6.61 -11.85
C LYS A 74 4.95 7.98 -12.40
N TYR A 75 5.83 8.68 -11.69
CA TYR A 75 6.29 10.00 -12.11
C TYR A 75 7.25 9.95 -13.31
N ARG A 76 8.13 8.96 -13.41
CA ARG A 76 8.98 8.76 -14.60
C ARG A 76 8.16 8.56 -15.87
N HIS A 77 7.11 7.74 -15.81
CA HIS A 77 6.22 7.53 -16.95
C HIS A 77 5.43 8.78 -17.33
N ALA A 78 5.00 9.58 -16.36
CA ALA A 78 4.33 10.86 -16.62
C ALA A 78 5.29 11.86 -17.30
N ALA A 79 6.52 11.98 -16.79
CA ALA A 79 7.52 12.90 -17.32
C ALA A 79 8.00 12.55 -18.74
N GLN A 80 7.98 11.27 -19.13
CA GLN A 80 8.34 10.82 -20.49
C GLN A 80 7.23 11.04 -21.54
N ARG A 81 6.01 11.37 -21.10
CA ARG A 81 4.83 11.57 -21.95
C ARG A 81 4.48 13.05 -22.17
N ALA A 82 5.14 13.95 -21.44
CA ALA A 82 5.01 15.41 -21.56
C ALA A 82 6.09 15.98 -22.48
#